data_AF-A0A2S0WXC8-F1
#
_entry.id   AF-A0A2S0WXC8-F1
#
_cell.length_a   1.000
_cell.length_b   1.000
_cell.length_c   1.000
_cell.angle_alpha   90.00
_cell.angle_beta   90.00
_cell.angle_gamma   90.00
#
_symmetry.space_group_name_H-M   'P 1'
#
loop_
_entity.id
_entity.type
_entity.pdbx_description
1 polymer ?
#
loop_
_entity_poly.entity_id
_entity_poly.type
_entity_poly.pdbx_seq_one_letter_code
_entity_poly.pdbx_strand_id
1 'polypeptide(L)' 'MSDDIDDRAAALRFESRTVTPDDAAAVTAVLLAALDEEASVAASVDEPRRDAWVRSGTAMRRPIDVGPGRWVRTGR' A
#
# COMPACT_ATOMS: atom_id res chain seq x y z
N MET A 1 17.47 16.59 10.37
CA MET A 1 16.07 16.56 9.91
C MET A 1 15.77 17.73 8.97
N SER A 2 16.20 18.98 9.25
CA SER A 2 16.11 20.08 8.27
C SER A 2 16.79 19.78 6.93
N ASP A 3 17.97 19.14 6.95
CA ASP A 3 18.74 18.85 5.73
C ASP A 3 17.94 18.01 4.69
N ASP A 4 17.15 17.03 5.15
CA ASP A 4 16.29 16.20 4.27
C ASP A 4 15.14 17.01 3.65
N ILE A 5 14.54 17.90 4.44
CA ILE A 5 13.46 18.79 3.97
C ILE A 5 14.01 19.76 2.91
N ASP A 6 15.18 20.32 3.15
CA ASP A 6 15.85 21.25 2.24
C ASP A 6 16.25 20.55 0.92
N ASP A 7 16.77 19.32 1.00
CA ASP A 7 17.07 18.48 -0.18
C ASP A 7 15.81 18.14 -0.99
N ARG A 8 14.72 17.76 -0.31
CA ARG A 8 13.43 17.45 -0.96
C ARG A 8 12.81 18.69 -1.61
N ALA A 9 12.92 19.86 -0.96
CA ALA A 9 12.49 21.12 -1.53
C ALA A 9 13.32 21.50 -2.78
N ALA A 10 14.65 21.27 -2.75
CA ALA A 10 15.53 21.52 -3.88
C ALA A 10 15.26 20.62 -5.09
N ALA A 11 14.63 19.46 -4.88
CA ALA A 11 14.23 18.54 -5.95
C ALA A 11 12.96 19.01 -6.71
N LEU A 12 12.15 19.90 -6.13
CA LEU A 12 10.92 20.40 -6.76
C LEU A 12 11.23 21.44 -7.84
N ARG A 13 10.48 21.38 -8.96
CA ARG A 13 10.59 22.34 -10.06
C ARG A 13 9.22 22.83 -10.50
N PHE A 14 9.08 24.15 -10.65
CA PHE A 14 7.88 24.80 -11.16
C PHE A 14 8.05 25.10 -12.65
N GLU A 15 7.31 24.39 -13.51
CA GLU A 15 7.37 24.57 -14.97
C GLU A 15 6.48 25.74 -15.47
N SER A 16 5.56 26.22 -14.62
CA SER A 16 4.66 27.33 -14.96
C SER A 16 5.36 28.68 -14.88
N ARG A 17 5.11 29.53 -15.88
CA ARG A 17 5.78 30.83 -16.06
C ARG A 17 5.45 31.90 -15.01
N THR A 18 4.35 31.77 -14.29
CA THR A 18 3.84 32.79 -13.37
C THR A 18 3.66 32.21 -11.97
N VAL A 19 4.77 31.83 -11.34
CA VAL A 19 4.79 31.39 -9.94
C VAL A 19 5.51 32.45 -9.13
N THR A 20 4.84 32.96 -8.10
CA THR A 20 5.46 33.89 -7.17
C THR A 20 6.26 33.13 -6.10
N PRO A 21 7.20 33.78 -5.40
CA PRO A 21 7.92 33.15 -4.29
C PRO A 21 6.99 32.61 -3.20
N ASP A 22 5.93 33.35 -2.89
CA ASP A 22 4.93 32.96 -1.89
C ASP A 22 4.15 31.72 -2.35
N ASP A 23 3.76 31.66 -3.63
CA ASP A 23 3.09 30.48 -4.18
C ASP A 23 4.02 29.26 -4.15
N ALA A 24 5.29 29.43 -4.52
CA ALA A 24 6.28 28.37 -4.49
C ALA A 24 6.48 27.83 -3.06
N ALA A 25 6.56 28.72 -2.07
CA ALA A 25 6.69 28.34 -0.67
C ALA A 25 5.44 27.61 -0.17
N ALA A 26 4.25 28.11 -0.49
CA ALA A 26 2.99 27.49 -0.09
C ALA A 26 2.83 26.09 -0.69
N VAL A 27 3.09 25.91 -1.99
CA VAL A 27 2.99 24.61 -2.66
C VAL A 27 4.04 23.64 -2.12
N THR A 28 5.27 24.10 -1.91
CA THR A 28 6.34 23.26 -1.33
C THR A 28 5.96 22.76 0.05
N ALA A 29 5.44 23.64 0.92
CA ALA A 29 4.98 23.27 2.25
C ALA A 29 3.85 22.22 2.21
N VAL A 30 2.87 22.39 1.31
CA VAL A 30 1.76 21.44 1.15
C VAL A 30 2.26 20.07 0.65
N LEU A 31 3.12 20.05 -0.36
CA LEU A 31 3.65 18.80 -0.91
C LEU A 31 4.51 18.05 0.11
N LEU A 32 5.34 18.74 0.87
CA LEU A 32 6.13 18.12 1.93
C LEU A 32 5.25 17.55 3.04
N ALA A 33 4.23 18.29 3.49
CA ALA A 33 3.28 17.81 4.49
C ALA A 33 2.53 16.55 4.02
N ALA A 34 2.05 16.54 2.77
CA ALA A 34 1.35 15.38 2.19
C ALA A 34 2.26 14.15 2.08
N LEU A 35 3.53 14.34 1.72
CA LEU A 35 4.49 13.24 1.64
C LEU A 35 4.84 12.68 3.03
N ASP A 36 4.94 13.53 4.05
CA ASP A 36 5.19 13.08 5.42
C ASP A 36 3.98 12.31 5.99
N GLU A 37 2.76 12.74 5.67
CA GLU A 37 1.54 11.98 5.99
C GLU A 37 1.56 10.59 5.33
N GLU A 38 1.85 10.51 4.02
CA GLU A 38 1.94 9.24 3.30
C GLU A 38 3.03 8.32 3.88
N ALA A 39 4.19 8.86 4.22
CA ALA A 39 5.27 8.09 4.85
C ALA A 39 4.84 7.53 6.22
N SER A 40 4.07 8.30 6.99
CA SER A 40 3.53 7.85 8.28
C SER A 40 2.49 6.72 8.11
N VAL A 41 1.66 6.80 7.07
CA VAL A 41 0.69 5.75 6.73
C VAL A 41 1.41 4.50 6.25
N ALA A 42 2.38 4.63 5.35
CA ALA A 42 3.17 3.50 4.86
C ALA A 42 3.94 2.78 5.99
N ALA A 43 4.48 3.53 6.95
CA ALA A 43 5.12 2.96 8.14
C ALA A 43 4.15 2.22 9.08
N SER A 44 2.85 2.54 9.00
CA SER A 44 1.80 1.92 9.83
C SER A 44 1.17 0.66 9.23
N VAL A 45 1.49 0.33 7.96
CA VAL A 45 1.00 -0.90 7.34
C VAL A 45 1.84 -2.06 7.84
N ASP A 46 1.37 -2.71 8.90
CA ASP A 46 1.84 -4.03 9.31
C ASP A 46 1.79 -4.96 8.10
N GLU A 47 2.91 -5.62 7.78
CA GLU A 47 3.03 -6.54 6.66
C GLU A 47 1.83 -7.50 6.66
N PRO A 48 1.09 -7.69 5.54
CA PRO A 48 -0.11 -8.51 5.55
C PRO A 48 0.22 -9.90 6.09
N ARG A 49 -0.15 -10.18 7.35
CA ARG A 49 0.01 -11.52 7.93
C ARG A 49 -0.78 -12.44 7.01
N ARG A 50 -0.09 -13.43 6.42
CA ARG A 50 -0.72 -14.45 5.58
C ARG A 50 -1.96 -14.99 6.31
N ASP A 51 -3.13 -14.66 5.77
CA ASP A 51 -4.40 -14.99 6.39
C ASP A 51 -4.50 -16.48 6.69
N ALA A 52 -4.98 -16.82 7.89
CA ALA A 52 -5.22 -18.22 8.26
C ALA A 52 -6.17 -18.91 7.26
N TRP A 53 -7.07 -18.15 6.64
CA TRP A 53 -7.96 -18.58 5.56
C TRP A 53 -7.23 -18.93 4.25
N VAL A 54 -6.17 -18.19 3.90
CA VAL A 54 -5.32 -18.53 2.74
C VAL A 54 -4.55 -19.82 3.02
N ARG A 55 -4.14 -20.06 4.28
CA ARG A 55 -3.49 -21.32 4.68
C ARG A 55 -4.42 -22.53 4.58
N SER A 56 -5.69 -22.39 4.95
CA SER A 56 -6.67 -23.51 4.93
C SER A 56 -7.10 -23.91 3.52
N GLY A 57 -7.15 -22.98 2.56
CA GLY A 57 -7.50 -23.28 1.16
C GLY A 57 -6.56 -24.25 0.45
N THR A 58 -5.30 -24.35 0.88
CA THR A 58 -4.33 -25.29 0.30
C THR A 58 -4.53 -26.72 0.80
N ALA A 59 -5.13 -26.90 1.98
CA ALA A 59 -5.37 -28.21 2.58
C ALA A 59 -6.45 -29.03 1.84
N MET A 60 -7.36 -28.36 1.13
CA MET A 60 -8.41 -29.00 0.32
C MET A 60 -7.91 -29.59 -1.01
N ARG A 61 -6.64 -29.42 -1.38
CA ARG A 61 -6.10 -30.01 -2.62
C ARG A 61 -5.84 -31.52 -2.53
N ARG A 62 -6.03 -32.14 -1.36
CA ARG A 62 -5.97 -33.60 -1.24
C ARG A 62 -7.33 -34.20 -1.64
N PRO A 63 -7.33 -35.23 -2.50
CA PRO A 63 -8.55 -36.00 -2.78
C PRO A 63 -9.18 -36.44 -1.47
N ILE A 64 -10.45 -36.10 -1.25
CA ILE A 64 -11.21 -36.59 -0.11
C ILE A 64 -11.51 -38.06 -0.38
N ASP A 65 -10.89 -38.96 0.38
CA ASP A 65 -11.15 -40.38 0.24
C ASP A 65 -12.59 -40.68 0.70
N VAL A 66 -13.39 -41.19 -0.22
CA VAL A 66 -14.79 -41.49 0.05
C VAL A 66 -14.95 -42.95 0.48
N GLY A 67 -15.11 -43.19 1.80
CA GLY A 67 -15.42 -44.51 2.35
C GLY A 67 -16.78 -45.10 1.91
N PRO A 68 -16.97 -46.42 2.04
CA PRO A 68 -18.17 -47.11 1.55
C PRO A 68 -19.44 -46.59 2.24
N GLY A 69 -20.42 -46.15 1.41
CA GLY A 69 -21.66 -45.48 1.84
C GLY A 69 -21.75 -43.98 1.50
N ARG A 70 -20.85 -43.44 0.68
CA ARG A 70 -20.75 -41.98 0.48
C ARG A 70 -21.51 -41.41 -0.73
N TRP A 71 -22.39 -40.46 -0.40
CA TRP A 71 -22.67 -39.17 -1.04
C TRP A 71 -22.18 -39.06 -2.48
N VAL A 72 -23.10 -39.37 -3.41
CA VAL A 72 -22.88 -39.24 -4.84
C VAL A 72 -22.80 -37.76 -5.19
N ARG A 73 -21.68 -37.32 -5.76
CA ARG A 73 -21.60 -36.03 -6.47
C ARG A 73 -22.61 -36.07 -7.61
N THR A 74 -23.72 -35.35 -7.48
CA THR A 74 -24.57 -35.03 -8.63
C THR A 74 -24.00 -33.75 -9.24
N GLY A 75 -23.44 -33.85 -10.44
CA GLY A 75 -22.98 -32.70 -11.20
C GLY A 75 -22.98 -33.04 -12.69
N ARG A 76 -23.81 -32.31 -13.44
CA ARG A 76 -23.63 -32.09 -14.87
C ARG A 76 -23.29 -30.62 -15.05
#